data_AF-S4P2P8-F1
#
_entry.id   AF-S4P2P8-F1
#
_cell.length_a   1.000
_cell.length_b   1.000
_cell.length_c   1.000
_cell.angle_alpha   90.00
_cell.angle_beta   90.00
_cell.angle_gamma   90.00
#
_symmetry.space_group_name_H-M   'P 1'
#
loop_
_entity.id
_entity.type
_entity.pdbx_description
1 polymer ?
#
loop_
_entity_poly.entity_id
_entity_poly.type
_entity_poly.pdbx_seq_one_letter_code
_entity_poly.pdbx_strand_id
1 'polypeptide(L)'
;EDKVNILADTDWIVHLDEETLLTENSVRGILNFVLDGQHQFGQGLITYANDHIVNWLTTLADSFRVADDMGKLRFQFYIFHKPLFSWKGSYVVTQVCAEKKVSFDNGLDGS
;
A
#
# COMPACT_ATOMS: atom_id res chain seq x y z
N GLU A 1 -9.72 -0.93 -27.79
CA GLU A 1 -8.67 -0.75 -26.77
C GLU A 1 -8.44 -2.00 -25.90
N ASP A 2 -9.34 -2.99 -25.96
CA ASP A 2 -9.35 -4.26 -25.19
C ASP A 2 -8.13 -5.22 -25.31
N LYS A 3 -7.02 -4.77 -25.91
CA LYS A 3 -5.79 -5.58 -26.08
C LYS A 3 -4.53 -4.88 -25.55
N VAL A 4 -4.68 -3.73 -24.90
CA VAL A 4 -3.57 -2.98 -24.29
C VAL A 4 -3.65 -3.17 -22.77
N ASN A 5 -2.52 -3.43 -22.11
CA ASN A 5 -2.41 -3.68 -20.65
C ASN A 5 -3.11 -4.95 -20.14
N ILE A 6 -2.96 -6.07 -20.85
CA ILE A 6 -3.37 -7.38 -20.31
C ILE A 6 -2.34 -7.79 -19.25
N LEU A 7 -2.67 -7.55 -17.98
CA LEU A 7 -1.86 -8.01 -16.85
C LEU A 7 -2.04 -9.52 -16.67
N ALA A 8 -0.93 -10.24 -16.70
CA ALA A 8 -0.89 -11.65 -16.34
C ALA A 8 -1.18 -11.81 -14.85
N ASP A 9 -1.70 -12.96 -14.46
CA ASP A 9 -2.06 -13.25 -13.07
C ASP A 9 -0.83 -13.26 -12.12
N THR A 10 0.37 -13.41 -12.67
CA THR A 10 1.65 -13.35 -11.97
C THR A 10 2.22 -11.93 -11.84
N ASP A 11 1.65 -10.96 -12.55
CA ASP A 11 2.12 -9.58 -12.49
C ASP A 11 1.75 -8.94 -11.14
N TRP A 12 2.42 -7.84 -10.83
CA TRP A 12 2.26 -7.11 -9.57
C TRP A 12 1.79 -5.68 -9.85
N ILE A 13 0.82 -5.23 -9.05
CA ILE A 13 0.29 -3.88 -9.08
C ILE A 13 0.74 -3.16 -7.81
N VAL A 14 1.12 -1.89 -7.96
CA VAL A 14 1.42 -1.01 -6.83
C VAL A 14 0.42 0.14 -6.87
N HIS A 15 -0.45 0.20 -5.87
CA HIS A 15 -1.44 1.27 -5.70
C HIS A 15 -0.82 2.40 -4.90
N LEU A 16 -0.83 3.62 -5.46
CA LEU A 16 -0.27 4.83 -4.88
C LEU A 16 -1.27 5.98 -5.08
N ASP A 17 -1.35 6.87 -4.09
CA ASP A 17 -2.07 8.13 -4.26
C ASP A 17 -1.28 9.06 -5.20
N GLU A 18 -1.98 9.99 -5.86
CA GLU A 18 -1.40 10.89 -6.87
C GLU A 18 -0.27 11.78 -6.34
N GLU A 19 -0.31 12.11 -5.05
CA GLU A 19 0.65 12.94 -4.34
C GLU A 19 1.85 12.15 -3.78
N THR A 20 1.87 10.83 -3.95
CA THR A 20 2.88 9.97 -3.33
C THR A 20 4.25 10.15 -3.99
N LEU A 21 5.25 10.53 -3.19
CA LEU A 21 6.64 10.58 -3.63
C LEU A 21 7.38 9.30 -3.22
N LEU A 22 7.82 8.52 -4.21
CA LEU A 22 8.63 7.33 -3.99
C LEU A 22 10.08 7.70 -3.71
N THR A 23 10.68 7.02 -2.73
CA THR A 23 12.12 7.04 -2.49
C THR A 23 12.80 5.85 -3.17
N GLU A 24 14.12 5.90 -3.34
CA GLU A 24 14.87 4.74 -3.84
C GLU A 24 14.68 3.51 -2.94
N ASN A 25 14.61 3.72 -1.62
CA ASN A 25 14.42 2.65 -0.66
C ASN A 25 13.01 2.04 -0.71
N SER A 26 11.97 2.83 -1.00
CA SER A 26 10.62 2.27 -1.19
C SER A 26 10.56 1.37 -2.42
N VAL A 27 11.21 1.76 -3.52
CA VAL A 27 11.29 0.91 -4.72
C VAL A 27 12.04 -0.39 -4.45
N ARG A 28 13.18 -0.32 -3.75
CA ARG A 28 13.92 -1.52 -3.30
C ARG A 28 13.07 -2.42 -2.39
N GLY A 29 12.29 -1.83 -1.49
CA GLY A 29 11.36 -2.55 -0.62
C GLY A 29 10.29 -3.31 -1.41
N ILE A 30 9.67 -2.66 -2.39
CA ILE A 30 8.69 -3.29 -3.30
C ILE A 30 9.34 -4.48 -4.02
N LEU A 31 10.53 -4.28 -4.60
CA LEU A 31 11.23 -5.34 -5.32
C LEU A 31 11.56 -6.54 -4.42
N ASN A 32 12.05 -6.29 -3.20
CA ASN A 32 12.35 -7.36 -2.25
C ASN A 32 11.09 -8.15 -1.88
N PHE A 33 9.96 -7.47 -1.65
CA PHE A 33 8.69 -8.13 -1.35
C PHE A 33 8.20 -9.00 -2.52
N VAL A 34 8.23 -8.44 -3.74
CA VAL A 34 7.84 -9.15 -4.97
C VAL A 34 8.72 -10.37 -5.24
N LEU A 35 10.04 -10.24 -5.06
CA LEU A 35 11.00 -11.31 -5.31
C LEU A 35 10.97 -12.40 -4.24
N ASP A 36 10.66 -12.06 -2.98
CA ASP A 36 10.43 -13.05 -1.93
C ASP A 36 9.17 -13.88 -2.22
N GLY A 37 8.10 -13.23 -2.71
CA GLY A 37 6.94 -13.90 -3.29
C GLY A 37 6.13 -14.79 -2.34
N GLN A 38 6.39 -14.72 -1.02
CA GLN A 38 5.71 -15.54 -0.01
C GLN A 38 4.26 -15.11 0.24
N HIS A 39 3.94 -13.84 -0.01
CA HIS A 39 2.64 -13.25 0.28
C HIS A 39 2.15 -12.41 -0.91
N GLN A 40 0.85 -12.47 -1.18
CA GLN A 40 0.25 -11.84 -2.37
C GLN A 40 -0.19 -10.38 -2.14
N PHE A 41 -0.16 -9.92 -0.88
CA PHE A 41 -0.54 -8.58 -0.47
C PHE A 41 0.50 -8.03 0.51
N GLY A 42 0.93 -6.80 0.29
CA GLY A 42 1.82 -6.08 1.17
C GLY A 42 1.41 -4.61 1.25
N GLN A 43 1.74 -3.97 2.37
CA GLN A 43 1.55 -2.53 2.55
C GLN A 43 2.85 -1.91 3.04
N GLY A 44 3.23 -0.80 2.43
CA GLY A 44 4.41 -0.04 2.80
C GLY A 44 4.14 1.01 3.88
N LEU A 45 5.21 1.59 4.40
CA LEU A 45 5.17 2.69 5.36
C LEU A 45 5.01 4.03 4.64
N ILE A 46 4.00 4.81 5.00
CA ILE A 46 3.80 6.15 4.46
C ILE A 46 4.24 7.17 5.51
N THR A 47 5.14 8.08 5.13
CA THR A 47 5.56 9.20 5.99
C THR A 47 5.06 10.52 5.43
N TYR A 48 4.80 11.47 6.33
CA TYR A 48 4.28 12.79 6.01
C TYR A 48 5.24 13.86 6.54
N ALA A 49 5.14 15.07 5.96
CA ALA A 49 5.91 16.24 6.37
C ALA A 49 7.43 16.01 6.42
N ASN A 50 7.99 15.40 5.36
CA ASN A 50 9.43 15.15 5.26
C ASN A 50 10.26 16.44 4.98
N ASP A 51 9.61 17.55 4.62
CA ASP A 51 10.23 18.86 4.39
C ASP A 51 9.97 19.82 5.57
N HIS A 52 9.75 21.10 5.29
CA HIS A 52 9.53 22.12 6.31
C HIS A 52 8.17 21.99 6.99
N ILE A 53 8.17 21.97 8.32
CA ILE A 53 6.96 21.92 9.13
C ILE A 53 6.23 23.26 9.05
N VAL A 54 5.09 23.28 8.36
CA VAL A 54 4.23 24.47 8.24
C VAL A 54 3.30 24.61 9.45
N ASN A 55 2.77 23.49 9.96
CA ASN A 55 1.89 23.48 11.13
C ASN A 55 2.19 22.28 12.03
N TRP A 56 2.66 22.57 13.24
CA TRP A 56 3.07 21.57 14.21
C TRP A 56 1.94 20.67 14.71
N LEU A 57 0.72 21.19 14.83
CA LEU A 57 -0.40 20.39 15.33
C LEU A 57 -0.81 19.33 14.30
N THR A 58 -0.90 19.72 13.02
CA THR A 58 -1.25 18.78 11.94
C THR A 58 -0.11 17.78 11.69
N THR A 59 1.15 18.22 11.71
CA THR A 59 2.30 17.31 11.58
C THR A 59 2.38 16.30 12.72
N LEU A 60 2.06 16.72 13.96
CA LEU A 60 1.97 15.81 15.09
C LEU A 60 0.80 14.82 14.91
N ALA A 61 -0.35 15.29 14.42
CA ALA A 61 -1.48 14.42 14.11
C ALA A 61 -1.12 13.37 13.06
N ASP A 62 -0.41 13.74 11.99
CA ASP A 62 0.04 12.81 10.95
C ASP A 62 1.02 11.76 11.47
N SER A 63 1.81 12.08 12.51
CA SER A 63 2.71 11.13 13.15
C SER A 63 1.98 9.92 13.74
N PHE A 64 0.70 10.06 14.15
CA PHE A 64 -0.09 8.91 14.59
C PHE A 64 -0.34 7.91 13.45
N ARG A 65 -0.48 8.38 12.21
CA ARG A 65 -0.69 7.52 11.03
C ARG A 65 0.57 6.70 10.72
N VAL A 66 1.75 7.25 10.98
CA VAL A 66 3.05 6.56 10.87
C VAL A 66 3.20 5.52 11.98
N ALA A 67 2.81 5.88 13.21
CA ALA A 67 2.83 4.95 14.34
C ALA A 67 1.88 3.75 14.12
N ASP A 68 0.72 3.97 13.50
CA ASP A 68 -0.21 2.89 13.17
C ASP A 68 0.38 1.89 12.15
N ASP A 69 1.09 2.39 11.13
CA ASP A 69 1.80 1.56 10.15
C ASP A 69 2.87 0.69 10.81
N MET A 70 3.75 1.32 11.59
CA MET A 70 4.88 0.65 12.23
C MET A 70 4.46 -0.27 13.38
N GLY A 71 3.29 0.01 13.98
CA GLY A 71 2.73 -0.76 15.08
C GLY A 71 1.74 -1.81 14.61
N LYS A 72 0.47 -1.39 14.44
CA LYS A 72 -0.64 -2.32 14.21
C LYS A 72 -0.51 -3.06 12.90
N LEU A 73 -0.23 -2.35 11.81
CA LEU A 73 -0.17 -2.97 10.48
C LEU A 73 1.04 -3.89 10.36
N ARG A 74 2.23 -3.41 10.72
CA ARG A 74 3.44 -4.25 10.74
C ARG A 74 3.26 -5.51 11.57
N PHE A 75 2.66 -5.41 12.77
CA PHE A 75 2.37 -6.57 13.60
C PHE A 75 1.43 -7.56 12.91
N GLN A 76 0.36 -7.06 12.29
CA GLN A 76 -0.62 -7.90 11.61
C GLN A 76 -0.01 -8.69 10.44
N PHE A 77 0.81 -8.05 9.62
CA PHE A 77 1.50 -8.74 8.53
C PHE A 77 2.56 -9.71 9.04
N TYR A 78 3.28 -9.35 10.11
CA TYR A 78 4.35 -10.19 10.63
C TYR A 78 3.84 -11.46 11.33
N ILE A 79 2.70 -11.40 12.02
CA ILE A 79 2.16 -12.53 12.79
C ILE A 79 1.08 -13.28 12.02
N PHE A 80 0.13 -12.57 11.42
CA PHE A 80 -1.04 -13.19 10.78
C PHE A 80 -0.90 -13.28 9.26
N HIS A 81 0.06 -12.55 8.67
CA HIS A 81 0.25 -12.44 7.23
C HIS A 81 -1.00 -11.95 6.50
N LYS A 82 -1.85 -11.19 7.21
CA LYS A 82 -3.15 -10.70 6.74
C LYS A 82 -3.50 -9.38 7.42
N PRO A 83 -4.16 -8.46 6.71
CA PRO A 83 -4.67 -7.23 7.29
C PRO A 83 -6.04 -7.44 7.94
N LEU A 84 -6.08 -7.58 9.26
CA LEU A 84 -7.34 -7.79 9.98
C LEU A 84 -8.08 -6.46 10.24
N PHE A 85 -7.33 -5.38 10.47
CA PHE A 85 -7.83 -4.05 10.80
C PHE A 85 -6.94 -2.95 10.19
N SER A 86 -7.57 -1.84 9.80
CA SER A 86 -6.93 -0.59 9.34
C SER A 86 -6.06 -0.72 8.08
N TRP A 87 -6.57 -1.35 7.01
CA TRP A 87 -5.89 -1.32 5.70
C TRP A 87 -5.88 0.10 5.11
N LYS A 88 -4.73 0.54 4.60
CA LYS A 88 -4.63 1.83 3.91
C LYS A 88 -4.89 1.64 2.41
N GLY A 89 -5.48 2.66 1.78
CA GLY A 89 -5.77 2.64 0.34
C GLY A 89 -4.53 2.83 -0.55
N SER A 90 -3.40 3.22 0.03
CA SER A 90 -2.20 3.66 -0.69
C SER A 90 -0.94 2.99 -0.18
N TYR A 91 0.06 2.98 -1.04
CA TYR A 91 1.30 2.22 -0.89
C TYR A 91 1.04 0.74 -0.61
N VAL A 92 0.16 0.16 -1.43
CA VAL A 92 -0.23 -1.24 -1.38
C VAL A 92 0.37 -1.96 -2.58
N VAL A 93 0.95 -3.14 -2.35
CA VAL A 93 1.49 -4.02 -3.39
C VAL A 93 0.65 -5.29 -3.43
N THR A 94 0.09 -5.62 -4.60
CA THR A 94 -0.81 -6.75 -4.79
C THR A 94 -0.38 -7.59 -5.98
N GLN A 95 -0.57 -8.91 -5.90
CA GLN A 95 -0.48 -9.77 -7.06
C GLN A 95 -1.81 -9.76 -7.82
N VAL A 96 -1.75 -9.64 -9.15
CA VAL A 96 -2.93 -9.49 -10.02
C VAL A 96 -3.95 -10.59 -9.82
N CYS A 97 -3.53 -11.86 -9.71
CA CYS A 97 -4.43 -12.98 -9.43
C CYS A 97 -5.24 -12.77 -8.14
N ALA A 98 -4.57 -12.31 -7.09
CA ALA A 98 -5.18 -12.13 -5.77
C ALA A 98 -6.11 -10.92 -5.75
N GLU A 99 -5.69 -9.81 -6.38
CA GLU A 99 -6.52 -8.62 -6.52
C GLU A 99 -7.79 -8.90 -7.33
N LYS A 100 -7.70 -9.57 -8.48
CA LYS A 100 -8.88 -9.96 -9.27
C LYS A 100 -9.87 -10.83 -8.49
N LYS A 101 -9.36 -11.68 -7.60
CA LYS A 101 -10.18 -12.62 -6.82
C LYS A 101 -10.94 -11.93 -5.69
N VAL A 102 -10.33 -10.93 -5.05
CA VAL A 102 -10.98 -10.16 -3.98
C VAL A 102 -11.80 -9.02 -4.56
N SER A 103 -11.27 -8.34 -5.57
CA SER A 103 -11.80 -7.15 -6.25
C SER A 103 -12.04 -5.96 -5.31
N PHE A 104 -12.27 -4.79 -5.91
CA PHE A 104 -12.78 -3.63 -5.21
C PHE A 104 -14.31 -3.64 -5.27
N ASP A 105 -14.94 -3.31 -4.14
CA ASP A 105 -16.35 -2.97 -4.07
C ASP A 105 -16.47 -1.45 -4.22
N ASN A 106 -16.91 -1.02 -5.40
CA ASN A 106 -17.10 0.40 -5.72
C ASN A 106 -18.52 0.89 -5.37
N GLY A 107 -19.32 0.08 -4.69
CA GLY A 107 -20.72 0.38 -4.44
C GLY A 107 -21.55 0.39 -5.72
N LEU A 108 -22.66 1.14 -5.69
CA LEU A 108 -23.54 1.30 -6.85
C LEU A 108 -22.95 2.30 -7.84
N ASP A 109 -23.22 2.11 -9.14
CA ASP A 109 -22.79 3.04 -10.18
C ASP A 109 -23.24 4.48 -9.87
N GLY A 110 -22.27 5.40 -9.77
CA GLY A 110 -22.48 6.83 -9.48
C GLY A 110 -22.21 7.26 -8.02
N SER A 111 -21.57 6.41 -7.22
CA SER A 111 -21.09 6.72 -5.87
C SER A 111 -19.80 7.55 -5.87
#